data_AF-A0A249DZ66-F1
#
_entry.id   AF-A0A249DZ66-F1
#
_cell.length_a   1.000
_cell.length_b   1.000
_cell.length_c   1.000
_cell.angle_alpha   90.00
_cell.angle_beta   90.00
_cell.angle_gamma   90.00
#
_symmetry.space_group_name_H-M   'P 1'
#
loop_
_entity.id
_entity.type
_entity.pdbx_description
1 polymer ?
#
loop_
_entity_poly.entity_id
_entity_poly.type
_entity_poly.pdbx_seq_one_letter_code
_entity_poly.pdbx_strand_id
1 'polypeptide(L)'
;MMNLINTESAVKKVIAFYQLKQMAHPVYQNKFQAFIRPKKDGAYTFSFLIQDAIDEETFVYGNTEKDISDIKERELTNDSDLLDKNIPINCALNKVSYDDKLNKLKGISPANQKKIFLHLLDGKVKQKMAVYQSLAQKWILLQMKCFDYYNRPLCLLDSIDGINITSTTGAENEWIYDFAESINNIKINMQKAIAEEFSNEINKPVYLKSYDPHSQFDLSKTHI
;
A
#
# COMPACT_ATOMS: atom_id res chain seq x y z
N MET A 1 5.72 -1.05 25.61
CA MET A 1 4.73 -1.01 24.51
C MET A 1 5.52 -0.82 23.23
N MET A 2 5.52 -1.77 22.29
CA MET A 2 6.30 -1.62 21.04
C MET A 2 5.75 -0.46 20.21
N ASN A 3 6.64 0.41 19.72
CA ASN A 3 6.25 1.59 18.96
C ASN A 3 5.79 1.17 17.55
N LEU A 4 4.51 1.35 17.24
CA LEU A 4 3.93 1.05 15.93
C LEU A 4 4.02 2.27 15.02
N ILE A 5 4.77 2.15 13.92
CA ILE A 5 4.97 3.22 12.94
C ILE A 5 4.53 2.79 11.54
N ASN A 6 4.22 3.77 10.68
CA ASN A 6 3.89 3.46 9.29
C ASN A 6 5.15 3.13 8.48
N THR A 7 4.96 2.49 7.33
CA THR A 7 6.07 2.00 6.50
C THR A 7 7.02 3.12 6.06
N GLU A 8 6.51 4.30 5.74
CA GLU A 8 7.34 5.46 5.37
C GLU A 8 8.24 5.93 6.53
N SER A 9 7.71 6.00 7.75
CA SER A 9 8.48 6.36 8.95
C SER A 9 9.55 5.31 9.27
N ALA A 10 9.24 4.02 9.02
CA ALA A 10 10.22 2.95 9.16
C ALA A 10 11.41 3.15 8.22
N VAL A 11 11.16 3.45 6.94
CA VAL A 11 12.23 3.71 5.97
C VAL A 11 13.12 4.87 6.42
N LYS A 12 12.54 5.99 6.88
CA LYS A 12 13.32 7.13 7.38
C LYS A 12 14.24 6.74 8.55
N LYS A 13 13.77 5.90 9.47
CA LYS A 13 14.59 5.41 10.59
C LYS A 13 15.70 4.46 10.14
N VAL A 14 15.40 3.55 9.21
CA VAL A 14 16.39 2.64 8.61
C VAL A 14 17.50 3.42 7.91
N ILE A 15 17.14 4.43 7.11
CA ILE A 15 18.11 5.32 6.44
C ILE A 15 18.95 6.07 7.48
N ALA A 16 18.32 6.64 8.50
CA ALA A 16 19.05 7.35 9.55
C ALA A 16 20.05 6.45 10.29
N PHE A 17 19.67 5.20 10.58
CA PHE A 17 20.57 4.23 11.20
C PHE A 17 21.74 3.86 10.28
N TYR A 18 21.47 3.63 8.98
CA TYR A 18 22.51 3.39 7.99
C TYR A 18 23.50 4.57 7.89
N GLN A 19 22.98 5.80 7.77
CA GLN A 19 23.80 7.00 7.69
C GLN A 19 24.65 7.20 8.95
N LEU A 20 24.08 6.97 10.13
CA LEU A 20 24.83 7.02 11.38
C LEU A 20 25.98 6.00 11.41
N LYS A 21 25.75 4.78 10.93
CA LYS A 21 26.80 3.76 10.75
C LYS A 21 27.89 4.26 9.81
N GLN A 22 27.54 4.84 8.66
CA GLN A 22 28.51 5.34 7.68
C GLN A 22 29.32 6.54 8.19
N MET A 23 28.74 7.37 9.06
CA MET A 23 29.43 8.49 9.71
C MET A 23 30.39 8.04 10.82
N ALA A 24 30.24 6.82 11.34
CA ALA A 24 31.15 6.29 12.34
C ALA A 24 32.52 5.96 11.72
N HIS A 25 33.58 6.15 12.50
CA HIS A 25 34.93 5.73 12.09
C HIS A 25 34.92 4.22 11.73
N PRO A 26 35.59 3.78 10.66
CA PRO A 26 35.50 2.40 10.15
C PRO A 26 35.68 1.30 11.22
N VAL A 27 36.58 1.53 12.18
CA VAL A 27 36.85 0.62 13.31
C VAL A 27 35.63 0.36 14.21
N TYR A 28 34.61 1.23 14.17
CA TYR A 28 33.39 1.11 14.97
C TYR A 28 32.16 0.67 14.18
N GLN A 29 32.23 0.54 12.85
CA GLN A 29 31.06 0.20 12.04
C GLN A 29 30.51 -1.21 12.35
N ASN A 30 31.38 -2.13 12.77
CA ASN A 30 31.00 -3.48 13.24
C ASN A 30 30.19 -3.48 14.56
N LYS A 31 30.16 -2.36 15.29
CA LYS A 31 29.34 -2.21 16.50
C LYS A 31 27.86 -1.94 16.19
N PHE A 32 27.54 -1.57 14.96
CA PHE A 32 26.17 -1.34 14.51
C PHE A 32 25.55 -2.66 14.05
N GLN A 33 24.47 -3.07 14.71
CA GLN A 33 23.74 -4.27 14.34
C GLN A 33 22.26 -3.94 14.16
N ALA A 34 21.65 -4.53 13.15
CA ALA A 34 20.23 -4.41 12.89
C ALA A 34 19.66 -5.72 12.35
N PHE A 35 18.38 -5.96 12.62
CA PHE A 35 17.69 -7.19 12.30
C PHE A 35 16.25 -6.91 11.88
N ILE A 36 15.79 -7.63 10.87
CA ILE A 36 14.40 -7.64 10.41
C ILE A 36 13.77 -8.96 10.81
N ARG A 37 12.59 -8.93 11.44
CA ARG A 37 11.89 -10.16 11.82
C ARG A 37 10.42 -10.09 11.42
N PRO A 38 9.87 -11.12 10.75
CA PRO A 38 8.44 -11.17 10.44
C PRO A 38 7.63 -11.43 11.71
N LYS A 39 6.42 -10.89 11.75
CA LYS A 39 5.43 -11.18 12.79
C LYS A 39 4.30 -12.05 12.24
N LYS A 40 3.59 -12.73 13.14
CA LYS A 40 2.44 -13.61 12.80
C LYS A 40 1.28 -12.87 12.13
N ASP A 41 1.15 -11.57 12.42
CA ASP A 41 0.11 -10.68 11.88
C ASP A 41 0.46 -10.13 10.48
N GLY A 42 1.58 -10.55 9.87
CA GLY A 42 2.04 -10.08 8.57
C GLY A 42 2.82 -8.76 8.61
N ALA A 43 2.92 -8.13 9.79
CA ALA A 43 3.81 -7.00 10.04
C ALA A 43 5.26 -7.45 10.25
N TYR A 44 6.17 -6.50 10.40
CA TYR A 44 7.59 -6.74 10.64
C TYR A 44 8.10 -5.91 11.80
N THR A 45 9.18 -6.38 12.43
CA THR A 45 9.96 -5.60 13.39
C THR A 45 11.31 -5.23 12.82
N PHE A 46 11.72 -3.98 13.02
CA PHE A 46 13.09 -3.55 12.88
C PHE A 46 13.68 -3.41 14.28
N SER A 47 14.75 -4.16 14.56
CA SER A 47 15.51 -4.09 15.79
C SER A 47 16.91 -3.58 15.47
N PHE A 48 17.47 -2.68 16.29
CA PHE A 48 18.82 -2.19 16.12
C PHE A 48 19.51 -1.93 17.46
N LEU A 49 20.83 -2.02 17.46
CA LEU A 49 21.67 -1.67 18.60
C LEU A 49 23.00 -1.08 18.13
N ILE A 50 23.65 -0.34 19.02
CA ILE A 50 25.03 0.12 18.85
C ILE A 50 25.78 -0.33 20.09
N GLN A 51 26.68 -1.31 19.93
CA GLN A 51 27.43 -1.86 21.05
C GLN A 51 28.13 -0.74 21.85
N ASP A 52 27.98 -0.78 23.18
CA ASP A 52 28.50 0.19 24.14
C ASP A 52 27.89 1.60 24.08
N ALA A 53 26.84 1.83 23.28
CA ALA A 53 26.21 3.16 23.12
C ALA A 53 24.68 3.17 23.17
N ILE A 54 24.01 2.18 22.56
CA ILE A 54 22.56 2.08 22.48
C ILE A 54 22.16 0.61 22.68
N ASP A 55 21.35 0.36 23.71
CA ASP A 55 20.71 -0.94 23.94
C ASP A 55 19.76 -1.30 22.78
N GLU A 56 19.35 -2.58 22.66
CA GLU A 56 18.46 -2.99 21.57
C GLU A 56 17.12 -2.23 21.61
N GLU A 57 16.90 -1.42 20.57
CA GLU A 57 15.67 -0.70 20.33
C GLU A 57 14.88 -1.40 19.22
N THR A 58 13.55 -1.45 19.35
CA THR A 58 12.69 -2.16 18.40
C THR A 58 11.40 -1.40 18.10
N PHE A 59 11.03 -1.33 16.83
CA PHE A 59 9.74 -0.82 16.38
C PHE A 59 9.06 -1.76 15.39
N VAL A 60 7.72 -1.66 15.31
CA VAL A 60 6.87 -2.47 14.42
C VAL A 60 6.42 -1.60 13.23
N TYR A 61 6.40 -2.18 12.02
CA TYR A 61 5.92 -1.53 10.81
C TYR A 61 5.18 -2.53 9.89
N GLY A 62 4.46 -2.01 8.89
CA GLY A 62 3.67 -2.83 7.96
C GLY A 62 2.35 -3.34 8.53
N ASN A 63 1.72 -2.59 9.43
CA ASN A 63 0.39 -2.92 9.93
C ASN A 63 -0.65 -2.64 8.84
N THR A 64 -1.37 -3.69 8.42
CA THR A 64 -2.30 -3.62 7.30
C THR A 64 -3.43 -2.62 7.49
N GLU A 65 -4.10 -2.58 8.65
CA GLU A 65 -5.22 -1.68 8.87
C GLU A 65 -4.81 -0.20 8.79
N LYS A 66 -3.70 0.15 9.45
CA LYS A 66 -3.16 1.51 9.44
C LYS A 66 -2.69 1.91 8.05
N ASP A 67 -1.91 1.06 7.38
CA ASP A 67 -1.42 1.34 6.04
C ASP A 67 -2.61 1.48 5.03
N ILE A 68 -3.71 0.72 5.18
CA ILE A 68 -4.93 0.89 4.36
C ILE A 68 -5.53 2.29 4.55
N SER A 69 -5.64 2.74 5.80
CA SER A 69 -6.15 4.09 6.11
C SER A 69 -5.27 5.17 5.46
N ASP A 70 -3.96 5.09 5.65
CA ASP A 70 -2.98 6.01 5.08
C ASP A 70 -3.05 6.03 3.53
N ILE A 71 -3.22 4.86 2.89
CA ILE A 71 -3.36 4.74 1.43
C ILE A 71 -4.63 5.42 0.93
N LYS A 72 -5.76 5.27 1.63
CA LYS A 72 -7.04 5.88 1.20
C LYS A 72 -7.00 7.40 1.27
N GLU A 73 -6.37 7.94 2.32
CA GLU A 73 -6.26 9.38 2.58
C GLU A 73 -5.23 10.08 1.71
N ARG A 74 -4.25 9.35 1.16
CA ARG A 74 -3.21 9.94 0.30
C ARG A 74 -3.75 10.67 -0.91
N GLU A 75 -3.07 11.74 -1.29
CA GLU A 75 -3.30 12.41 -2.57
C GLU A 75 -3.03 11.47 -3.74
N LEU A 76 -3.82 11.62 -4.80
CA LEU A 76 -3.66 10.82 -6.00
C LEU A 76 -2.51 11.37 -6.84
N THR A 77 -1.47 10.56 -7.01
CA THR A 77 -0.35 10.82 -7.92
C THR A 77 -0.25 9.74 -8.98
N ASN A 78 0.57 9.95 -10.02
CA ASN A 78 0.84 8.96 -11.07
C ASN A 78 2.33 8.56 -11.09
N ASP A 79 2.95 8.49 -9.91
CA ASP A 79 4.37 8.12 -9.76
C ASP A 79 4.61 6.63 -10.04
N SER A 80 3.55 5.84 -9.95
CA SER A 80 3.51 4.41 -10.29
C SER A 80 3.51 4.11 -11.79
N ASP A 81 3.36 5.15 -12.62
CA ASP A 81 3.32 5.07 -14.08
C ASP A 81 2.25 4.11 -14.58
N LEU A 82 1.17 3.94 -13.80
CA LEU A 82 0.07 3.04 -14.16
C LEU A 82 -0.75 3.60 -15.31
N LEU A 83 -0.97 4.92 -15.30
CA LEU A 83 -1.68 5.67 -16.33
C LEU A 83 -0.73 6.44 -17.24
N ASP A 84 -1.22 6.80 -18.42
CA ASP A 84 -0.49 7.64 -19.38
C ASP A 84 -0.14 9.01 -18.76
N LYS A 85 1.17 9.28 -18.67
CA LYS A 85 1.73 10.53 -18.12
C LYS A 85 1.53 11.75 -19.02
N ASN A 86 1.22 11.55 -20.30
CA ASN A 86 1.12 12.65 -21.26
C ASN A 86 -0.22 13.40 -21.19
N ILE A 87 -1.16 12.92 -20.37
CA ILE A 87 -2.47 13.54 -20.18
C ILE A 87 -2.77 13.73 -18.69
N PRO A 88 -3.63 14.69 -18.32
CA PRO A 88 -4.03 14.87 -16.94
C PRO A 88 -4.60 13.58 -16.34
N ILE A 89 -4.24 13.30 -15.08
CA ILE A 89 -4.59 12.04 -14.39
C ILE A 89 -6.09 11.74 -14.42
N ASN A 90 -6.93 12.75 -14.23
CA ASN A 90 -8.38 12.61 -14.29
C ASN A 90 -8.87 12.21 -15.69
N CYS A 91 -8.24 12.75 -16.73
CA CYS A 91 -8.54 12.39 -18.12
C CYS A 91 -8.10 10.96 -18.44
N ALA A 92 -6.94 10.53 -17.94
CA ALA A 92 -6.48 9.15 -18.09
C ALA A 92 -7.42 8.17 -17.35
N LEU A 93 -7.80 8.49 -16.11
CA LEU A 93 -8.67 7.66 -15.30
C LEU A 93 -10.05 7.50 -15.95
N ASN A 94 -10.62 8.56 -16.53
CA ASN A 94 -11.90 8.50 -17.22
C ASN A 94 -11.92 7.56 -18.44
N LYS A 95 -10.75 7.23 -19.01
CA LYS A 95 -10.62 6.26 -20.11
C LYS A 95 -10.58 4.80 -19.63
N VAL A 96 -10.45 4.58 -18.32
CA VAL A 96 -10.37 3.23 -17.74
C VAL A 96 -11.74 2.57 -17.76
N SER A 97 -11.81 1.36 -18.31
CA SER A 97 -12.98 0.48 -18.26
C SER A 97 -12.55 -0.98 -18.24
N TYR A 98 -13.35 -1.85 -17.65
CA TYR A 98 -13.06 -3.29 -17.60
C TYR A 98 -13.73 -4.01 -18.78
N ASP A 99 -12.96 -4.82 -19.50
CA ASP A 99 -13.43 -5.69 -20.58
C ASP A 99 -13.49 -7.13 -20.05
N ASP A 100 -14.71 -7.60 -19.79
CA ASP A 100 -14.98 -8.94 -19.24
C ASP A 100 -14.58 -10.07 -20.20
N LYS A 101 -14.71 -9.85 -21.51
CA LYS A 101 -14.35 -10.87 -22.52
C LYS A 101 -12.85 -11.08 -22.59
N LEU A 102 -12.09 -10.00 -22.48
CA LEU A 102 -10.62 -10.04 -22.51
C LEU A 102 -10.01 -10.22 -21.11
N ASN A 103 -10.81 -10.10 -20.05
CA ASN A 103 -10.39 -10.01 -18.66
C ASN A 103 -9.24 -9.00 -18.46
N LYS A 104 -9.42 -7.79 -19.00
CA LYS A 104 -8.39 -6.71 -19.01
C LYS A 104 -9.02 -5.35 -18.79
N LEU A 105 -8.22 -4.40 -18.32
CA LEU A 105 -8.62 -3.00 -18.25
C LEU A 105 -8.20 -2.25 -19.51
N LYS A 106 -9.16 -1.64 -20.22
CA LYS A 106 -8.89 -0.63 -21.25
C LYS A 106 -8.39 0.65 -20.59
N GLY A 107 -7.58 1.43 -21.31
CA GLY A 107 -6.91 2.62 -20.76
C GLY A 107 -5.65 2.32 -19.92
N ILE A 108 -5.31 1.04 -19.76
CA ILE A 108 -4.09 0.58 -19.07
C ILE A 108 -3.19 -0.15 -20.07
N SER A 109 -1.89 0.19 -20.07
CA SER A 109 -0.91 -0.46 -20.94
C SER A 109 -0.77 -1.97 -20.64
N PRO A 110 -0.45 -2.82 -21.63
CA PRO A 110 -0.22 -4.24 -21.40
C PRO A 110 0.81 -4.54 -20.30
N ALA A 111 1.87 -3.74 -20.21
CA ALA A 111 2.92 -3.87 -19.19
C ALA A 111 2.41 -3.63 -17.77
N ASN A 112 1.40 -2.76 -17.60
CA ASN A 112 0.84 -2.40 -16.30
C ASN A 112 -0.34 -3.28 -15.87
N GLN A 113 -0.91 -4.12 -16.74
CA GLN A 113 -2.03 -5.01 -16.38
C GLN A 113 -1.71 -5.90 -15.17
N LYS A 114 -0.47 -6.41 -15.09
CA LYS A 114 -0.02 -7.26 -13.98
C LYS A 114 0.09 -6.51 -12.66
N LYS A 115 0.36 -5.20 -12.71
CA LYS A 115 0.47 -4.35 -11.52
C LYS A 115 -0.88 -4.12 -10.86
N ILE A 116 -2.00 -4.28 -11.54
CA ILE A 116 -3.33 -3.89 -11.00
C ILE A 116 -3.98 -4.98 -10.15
N PHE A 117 -3.36 -6.15 -10.03
CA PHE A 117 -3.86 -7.25 -9.18
C PHE A 117 -5.32 -7.68 -9.48
N LEU A 118 -5.77 -7.56 -10.73
CA LEU A 118 -7.12 -8.02 -11.14
C LEU A 118 -7.40 -9.48 -10.77
N HIS A 119 -6.36 -10.32 -10.70
CA HIS A 119 -6.52 -11.73 -10.33
C HIS A 119 -6.99 -11.93 -8.88
N LEU A 120 -6.84 -10.93 -8.00
CA LEU A 120 -7.32 -10.98 -6.62
C LEU A 120 -8.83 -10.69 -6.49
N LEU A 121 -9.43 -10.08 -7.51
CA LEU A 121 -10.87 -9.81 -7.53
C LEU A 121 -11.65 -11.03 -8.00
N ASP A 122 -12.75 -11.33 -7.31
CA ASP A 122 -13.67 -12.40 -7.71
C ASP A 122 -14.42 -12.08 -9.01
N GLY A 123 -15.04 -13.10 -9.61
CA GLY A 123 -15.78 -12.95 -10.86
C GLY A 123 -17.01 -12.04 -10.76
N LYS A 124 -17.69 -11.99 -9.60
CA LYS A 124 -18.88 -11.14 -9.40
C LYS A 124 -18.49 -9.67 -9.38
N VAL A 125 -17.38 -9.33 -8.73
CA VAL A 125 -16.83 -7.97 -8.71
C VAL A 125 -16.43 -7.54 -10.11
N LYS A 126 -15.75 -8.40 -10.87
CA LYS A 126 -15.36 -8.14 -12.27
C LYS A 126 -16.57 -7.90 -13.18
N GLN A 127 -17.61 -8.74 -13.06
CA GLN A 127 -18.86 -8.54 -13.79
C GLN A 127 -19.51 -7.19 -13.46
N LYS A 128 -19.52 -6.79 -12.18
CA LYS A 128 -19.99 -5.46 -11.79
C LYS A 128 -19.12 -4.35 -12.36
N MET A 129 -17.80 -4.50 -12.42
CA MET A 129 -16.89 -3.54 -13.07
C MET A 129 -17.13 -3.41 -14.58
N ALA A 130 -17.54 -4.48 -15.26
CA ALA A 130 -17.91 -4.45 -16.67
C ALA A 130 -19.18 -3.62 -16.92
N VAL A 131 -20.14 -3.67 -15.99
CA VAL A 131 -21.40 -2.91 -16.06
C VAL A 131 -21.20 -1.46 -15.60
N TYR A 132 -20.46 -1.26 -14.51
CA TYR A 132 -20.26 0.03 -13.87
C TYR A 132 -18.80 0.46 -13.98
N GLN A 133 -18.51 1.26 -15.01
CA GLN A 133 -17.16 1.78 -15.28
C GLN A 133 -16.53 2.47 -14.07
N SER A 134 -17.33 3.16 -13.24
CA SER A 134 -16.87 3.82 -12.02
C SER A 134 -16.17 2.87 -11.04
N LEU A 135 -16.53 1.57 -11.01
CA LEU A 135 -15.86 0.58 -10.18
C LEU A 135 -14.46 0.24 -10.71
N ALA A 136 -14.28 0.18 -12.03
CA ALA A 136 -12.97 0.01 -12.65
C ALA A 136 -12.05 1.21 -12.36
N GLN A 137 -12.60 2.42 -12.43
CA GLN A 137 -11.89 3.66 -12.08
C GLN A 137 -11.51 3.68 -10.60
N LYS A 138 -12.45 3.34 -9.70
CA LYS A 138 -12.19 3.27 -8.26
C LYS A 138 -11.11 2.25 -7.92
N TRP A 139 -11.13 1.08 -8.55
CA TRP A 139 -10.08 0.07 -8.39
C TRP A 139 -8.71 0.60 -8.82
N ILE A 140 -8.62 1.22 -10.02
CA ILE A 140 -7.36 1.79 -10.49
C ILE A 140 -6.85 2.89 -9.56
N LEU A 141 -7.72 3.79 -9.09
CA LEU A 141 -7.34 4.82 -8.15
C LEU A 141 -6.71 4.24 -6.88
N LEU A 142 -7.34 3.21 -6.30
CA LEU A 142 -6.83 2.55 -5.11
C LEU A 142 -5.48 1.85 -5.37
N GLN A 143 -5.34 1.21 -6.53
CA GLN A 143 -4.09 0.60 -6.94
C GLN A 143 -2.97 1.64 -7.10
N MET A 144 -3.23 2.76 -7.76
CA MET A 144 -2.26 3.85 -7.90
C MET A 144 -1.76 4.35 -6.54
N LYS A 145 -2.67 4.64 -5.61
CA LYS A 145 -2.28 5.06 -4.27
C LYS A 145 -1.46 4.01 -3.53
N CYS A 146 -1.82 2.73 -3.63
CA CYS A 146 -1.08 1.63 -3.02
C CYS A 146 0.33 1.47 -3.61
N PHE A 147 0.48 1.55 -4.94
CA PHE A 147 1.80 1.51 -5.57
C PHE A 147 2.65 2.68 -5.12
N ASP A 148 2.12 3.90 -5.17
CA ASP A 148 2.86 5.11 -4.77
C ASP A 148 3.22 5.08 -3.28
N TYR A 149 2.39 4.44 -2.43
CA TYR A 149 2.65 4.24 -1.01
C TYR A 149 3.92 3.43 -0.73
N TYR A 150 4.09 2.31 -1.42
CA TYR A 150 5.25 1.44 -1.20
C TYR A 150 6.44 1.72 -2.12
N ASN A 151 6.20 2.30 -3.31
CA ASN A 151 7.27 2.61 -4.25
C ASN A 151 8.12 3.78 -3.77
N ARG A 152 7.50 4.86 -3.26
CA ARG A 152 8.26 6.04 -2.80
C ARG A 152 9.28 5.70 -1.70
N PRO A 153 8.92 4.94 -0.63
CA PRO A 153 9.91 4.57 0.37
C PRO A 153 11.03 3.66 -0.17
N LEU A 154 10.72 2.75 -1.09
CA LEU A 154 11.75 1.93 -1.74
C LEU A 154 12.69 2.77 -2.62
N CYS A 155 12.17 3.70 -3.40
CA CYS A 155 13.00 4.64 -4.17
C CYS A 155 13.86 5.51 -3.27
N LEU A 156 13.32 5.96 -2.12
CA LEU A 156 14.10 6.72 -1.14
C LEU A 156 15.27 5.88 -0.60
N LEU A 157 15.02 4.62 -0.26
CA LEU A 157 16.06 3.70 0.22
C LEU A 157 17.14 3.45 -0.85
N ASP A 158 16.73 3.23 -2.10
CA ASP A 158 17.63 2.99 -3.24
C ASP A 158 18.42 4.23 -3.67
N SER A 159 17.92 5.43 -3.35
CA SER A 159 18.59 6.70 -3.67
C SER A 159 19.77 7.04 -2.76
N ILE A 160 20.00 6.27 -1.69
CA ILE A 160 21.09 6.54 -0.75
C ILE A 160 22.39 5.90 -1.26
N ASP A 161 23.42 6.74 -1.43
CA ASP A 161 24.74 6.28 -1.86
C ASP A 161 25.27 5.15 -0.96
N GLY A 162 25.73 4.07 -1.60
CA GLY A 162 26.26 2.89 -0.94
C GLY A 162 25.21 1.89 -0.42
N ILE A 163 23.92 2.24 -0.43
CA ILE A 163 22.86 1.24 -0.24
C ILE A 163 22.68 0.47 -1.54
N ASN A 164 22.73 -0.85 -1.44
CA ASN A 164 22.32 -1.74 -2.52
C ASN A 164 21.19 -2.63 -2.03
N ILE A 165 19.95 -2.31 -2.39
CA ILE A 165 18.77 -3.12 -2.02
C ILE A 165 18.70 -4.46 -2.78
N THR A 166 19.68 -4.75 -3.65
CA THR A 166 19.79 -5.99 -4.42
C THR A 166 20.94 -6.88 -3.96
N SER A 167 21.82 -6.42 -3.06
CA SER A 167 22.93 -7.23 -2.54
C SER A 167 22.42 -8.24 -1.54
N THR A 168 22.64 -9.52 -1.84
CA THR A 168 22.10 -10.69 -1.13
C THR A 168 22.92 -11.11 0.10
N THR A 169 22.33 -12.03 0.86
CA THR A 169 22.78 -12.76 2.05
C THR A 169 24.30 -12.84 2.29
N GLY A 170 24.74 -12.47 3.50
CA GLY A 170 26.14 -12.53 3.95
C GLY A 170 26.95 -11.23 3.84
N ALA A 171 26.35 -10.14 3.36
CA ALA A 171 26.96 -8.82 3.32
C ALA A 171 26.78 -8.06 4.65
N GLU A 172 27.69 -7.12 4.94
CA GLU A 172 27.70 -6.31 6.18
C GLU A 172 26.40 -5.51 6.43
N ASN A 173 25.63 -5.27 5.38
CA ASN A 173 24.36 -4.54 5.41
C ASN A 173 23.19 -5.39 4.89
N GLU A 174 23.25 -6.72 5.06
CA GLU A 174 22.17 -7.65 4.69
C GLU A 174 20.80 -7.23 5.23
N TRP A 175 20.75 -6.65 6.44
CA TRP A 175 19.52 -6.14 7.04
C TRP A 175 18.80 -5.07 6.19
N ILE A 176 19.50 -4.36 5.29
CA ILE A 176 18.88 -3.41 4.36
C ILE A 176 18.14 -4.16 3.25
N TYR A 177 18.74 -5.24 2.74
CA TYR A 177 18.09 -6.14 1.79
C TYR A 177 16.84 -6.77 2.42
N ASP A 178 16.98 -7.33 3.63
CA ASP A 178 15.85 -7.92 4.37
C ASP A 178 14.74 -6.89 4.60
N PHE A 179 15.12 -5.63 4.85
CA PHE A 179 14.16 -4.55 5.03
C PHE A 179 13.42 -4.24 3.73
N ALA A 180 14.13 -4.12 2.61
CA ALA A 180 13.50 -3.91 1.30
C ALA A 180 12.58 -5.08 0.91
N GLU A 181 13.00 -6.32 1.18
CA GLU A 181 12.18 -7.51 0.97
C GLU A 181 10.91 -7.48 1.84
N SER A 182 11.04 -7.08 3.12
CA SER A 182 9.89 -6.96 4.01
C SER A 182 8.83 -5.98 3.49
N ILE A 183 9.24 -4.85 2.89
CA ILE A 183 8.31 -3.88 2.27
C ILE A 183 7.56 -4.52 1.09
N ASN A 184 8.25 -5.31 0.26
CA ASN A 184 7.61 -6.04 -0.83
C ASN A 184 6.61 -7.07 -0.33
N ASN A 185 6.95 -7.80 0.75
CA ASN A 185 6.05 -8.76 1.37
C ASN A 185 4.82 -8.08 2.01
N ILE A 186 5.02 -6.96 2.70
CA ILE A 186 3.94 -6.11 3.23
C ILE A 186 3.01 -5.68 2.08
N LYS A 187 3.58 -5.18 0.98
CA LYS A 187 2.82 -4.78 -0.21
C LYS A 187 1.97 -5.93 -0.77
N ILE A 188 2.51 -7.14 -0.88
CA ILE A 188 1.76 -8.32 -1.37
C ILE A 188 0.58 -8.65 -0.44
N ASN A 189 0.82 -8.67 0.87
CA ASN A 189 -0.24 -8.93 1.85
C ASN A 189 -1.30 -7.83 1.84
N MET A 190 -0.87 -6.58 1.74
CA MET A 190 -1.74 -5.41 1.62
C MET A 190 -2.66 -5.50 0.39
N GLN A 191 -2.12 -5.91 -0.76
CA GLN A 191 -2.92 -6.04 -1.98
C GLN A 191 -4.07 -7.04 -1.85
N LYS A 192 -3.87 -8.13 -1.08
CA LYS A 192 -4.94 -9.08 -0.75
C LYS A 192 -6.01 -8.44 0.13
N ALA A 193 -5.61 -7.73 1.19
CA ALA A 193 -6.54 -7.07 2.09
C ALA A 193 -7.36 -5.96 1.38
N ILE A 194 -6.70 -5.17 0.52
CA ILE A 194 -7.37 -4.15 -0.32
C ILE A 194 -8.38 -4.80 -1.27
N ALA A 195 -8.02 -5.91 -1.92
CA ALA A 195 -8.92 -6.63 -2.82
C ALA A 195 -10.15 -7.19 -2.08
N GLU A 196 -9.93 -7.74 -0.88
CA GLU A 196 -10.98 -8.25 -0.02
C GLU A 196 -11.93 -7.13 0.43
N GLU A 197 -11.40 -6.01 0.94
CA GLU A 197 -12.23 -4.89 1.37
C GLU A 197 -13.04 -4.29 0.22
N PHE A 198 -12.42 -4.12 -0.94
CA PHE A 198 -13.08 -3.64 -2.15
C PHE A 198 -14.20 -4.59 -2.60
N SER A 199 -13.94 -5.89 -2.57
CA SER A 199 -14.93 -6.92 -2.92
C SER A 199 -16.10 -6.93 -1.93
N ASN A 200 -15.79 -6.83 -0.63
CA ASN A 200 -16.79 -6.74 0.43
C ASN A 200 -17.66 -5.49 0.29
N GLU A 201 -17.07 -4.33 0.00
CA GLU A 201 -17.81 -3.09 -0.23
C GLU A 201 -18.79 -3.22 -1.39
N ILE A 202 -18.35 -3.81 -2.51
CA ILE A 202 -19.17 -3.99 -3.71
C ILE A 202 -20.26 -5.04 -3.52
N ASN A 203 -20.01 -6.06 -2.70
CA ASN A 203 -20.92 -7.17 -2.47
C ASN A 203 -21.82 -6.99 -1.23
N LYS A 204 -21.69 -5.89 -0.48
CA LYS A 204 -22.60 -5.56 0.61
C LYS A 204 -24.04 -5.58 0.09
N PRO A 205 -24.95 -6.34 0.74
CA PRO A 205 -26.36 -6.27 0.43
C PRO A 205 -26.81 -4.82 0.65
N VAL A 206 -27.43 -4.21 -0.37
CA VAL A 206 -28.19 -2.98 -0.15
C VAL A 206 -29.40 -3.41 0.67
N TYR A 207 -29.31 -3.27 1.99
CA TYR A 207 -30.50 -3.33 2.83
C TYR A 207 -31.36 -2.13 2.40
N LEU A 208 -32.31 -2.39 1.50
CA LEU A 208 -33.44 -1.49 1.31
C LEU A 208 -34.04 -1.31 2.71
N LYS A 209 -33.99 -0.10 3.26
CA LYS A 209 -34.89 0.26 4.35
C LYS A 209 -36.27 -0.16 3.87
N SER A 210 -36.91 -1.06 4.63
CA SER A 210 -38.29 -1.45 4.36
C SER A 210 -39.09 -0.16 4.22
N TYR A 211 -39.68 0.04 3.04
CA TYR A 211 -40.66 1.09 2.84
C TYR A 211 -41.74 0.88 3.90
N ASP A 212 -41.83 1.78 4.89
CA ASP A 212 -42.89 1.75 5.88
C ASP A 212 -44.14 2.37 5.24
N PRO A 213 -45.18 1.58 4.94
CA PRO A 213 -46.40 2.11 4.33
C PRO A 213 -47.18 3.02 5.29
N HIS A 214 -46.80 3.07 6.57
CA HIS A 214 -47.49 3.84 7.61
C HIS A 214 -46.96 5.27 7.78
N SER A 215 -45.92 5.70 7.06
CA SER A 215 -45.60 7.13 6.96
C SER A 215 -46.50 7.82 5.92
N GLN A 216 -47.82 7.72 6.10
CA GLN A 216 -48.74 8.60 5.40
C GLN A 216 -48.52 10.02 5.91
N PHE A 217 -48.28 10.93 4.97
CA PHE A 217 -48.38 12.37 5.18
C PHE A 217 -49.72 12.68 5.85
N ASP A 218 -49.67 13.11 7.10
CA ASP A 218 -50.82 13.68 7.79
C ASP A 218 -51.09 15.08 7.23
N LEU A 219 -51.92 15.14 6.18
CA LEU A 219 -52.42 16.38 5.58
C LEU A 219 -53.50 17.07 6.44
N SER A 220 -53.75 16.64 7.68
CA SER A 220 -54.75 17.28 8.56
C SER A 220 -54.27 18.54 9.28
N LYS A 221 -53.01 18.97 9.11
CA LYS A 221 -52.45 20.19 9.75
C LYS A 221 -52.27 21.40 8.83
N THR A 222 -53.15 21.58 7.87
CA THR A 222 -53.37 22.89 7.24
C THR A 222 -54.84 23.25 7.33
N HIS A 223 -55.20 23.98 8.38
CA HIS A 223 -56.40 24.80 8.44
C HIS A 223 -56.00 26.20 8.92
N ILE A 224 -56.16 27.16 7.99
CA ILE A 224 -56.36 28.62 8.11
C ILE A 224 -55.27 29.40 8.84
#